data_AF-A0A8J5QSC7-F1
#
_entry.id   AF-A0A8J5QSC7-F1
#
_cell.length_a   1.000
_cell.length_b   1.000
_cell.length_c   1.000
_cell.angle_alpha   90.00
_cell.angle_beta   90.00
_cell.angle_gamma   90.00
#
_symmetry.space_group_name_H-M   'P 1'
#
loop_
_entity.id
_entity.type
_entity.pdbx_description
1 polymer ?
#
loop_
_entity_poly.entity_id
_entity_poly.type
_entity_poly.pdbx_seq_one_letter_code
_entity_poly.pdbx_strand_id
1 'polypeptide(L)'
;MMSHETSNKQDLGISSSPKGRKKNKHHDNTHHSKHPHHHHTNEDRDKHHGSEHGKKGKLPKRPHIPILEIRQEYRHYVSTHLQNLPKFKTLDETVCWNLPVYDYIIDQYAENNSNFRTNPRLANPEAQKQLIESMRNVYGRKSILFCVDVEAWEFNTRIVTEIGIAIYDPREQQMAMMPTIQQIHIRIKENIDKINGKFVPNHANNFNGGVSYVMTKYEAASFIQSLVDYYLHKPKPHNVPSYFVGHDVSGDIKWLNALGVKLPTHFLRLDTAQLFRFSRGKSGISLKNALNVVQIPHAFLHNAGNDAYYTLVLAMTLCDPQCRVRFNLDVMDPSPAKQEDKSKEEGDSTKDEDGKEQSSDLSNEDEDSKMDIEDSNDTKPAEDPKPSPAAIKKERSKRRLEKKKKNIAVANTADCIELYTAIEATLTIFKH
;
A
#
# COMPACT_ATOMS: atom_id res chain seq x y z
N MET A 1 -18.72 -70.37 10.28
CA MET A 1 -18.55 -70.83 11.68
C MET A 1 -18.64 -69.63 12.59
N MET A 2 -19.72 -69.61 13.38
CA MET A 2 -19.98 -68.90 14.63
C MET A 2 -19.88 -67.36 14.67
N SER A 3 -21.03 -66.77 14.32
CA SER A 3 -21.75 -65.74 15.08
C SER A 3 -21.81 -65.97 16.60
N HIS A 4 -21.84 -64.87 17.38
CA HIS A 4 -22.67 -64.79 18.59
C HIS A 4 -23.19 -63.36 18.83
N GLU A 5 -24.52 -63.25 18.76
CA GLU A 5 -25.36 -62.24 19.39
C GLU A 5 -25.37 -62.41 20.91
N THR A 6 -25.61 -61.36 21.70
CA THR A 6 -26.90 -61.08 22.36
C THR A 6 -26.78 -60.03 23.47
N SER A 7 -27.54 -58.94 23.29
CA SER A 7 -28.58 -58.37 24.17
C SER A 7 -28.41 -58.41 25.71
N ASN A 8 -28.58 -57.24 26.35
CA ASN A 8 -29.73 -57.10 27.24
C ASN A 8 -30.22 -55.63 27.37
N LYS A 9 -31.52 -55.46 27.12
CA LYS A 9 -32.37 -54.31 27.47
C LYS A 9 -32.75 -54.41 28.95
N GLN A 10 -33.04 -53.27 29.60
CA GLN A 10 -34.35 -53.06 30.23
C GLN A 10 -34.58 -51.58 30.62
N ASP A 11 -35.67 -51.07 30.07
CA ASP A 11 -36.40 -49.86 30.45
C ASP A 11 -36.85 -49.87 31.91
N LEU A 12 -37.14 -48.69 32.47
CA LEU A 12 -38.44 -48.33 33.04
C LEU A 12 -38.46 -46.84 33.41
N GLY A 13 -39.37 -46.08 32.80
CA GLY A 13 -39.62 -44.68 33.11
C GLY A 13 -40.46 -44.46 34.37
N ILE A 14 -40.72 -43.19 34.70
CA ILE A 14 -42.05 -42.61 34.98
C ILE A 14 -41.90 -41.12 35.35
N SER A 15 -42.88 -40.38 34.84
CA SER A 15 -43.23 -38.97 35.00
C SER A 15 -43.23 -38.38 36.42
N SER A 16 -43.11 -37.05 36.54
CA SER A 16 -44.24 -36.17 36.93
C SER A 16 -43.79 -34.72 37.17
N SER A 17 -44.51 -33.77 36.56
CA SER A 17 -44.66 -32.40 37.09
C SER A 17 -45.59 -32.39 38.30
N PRO A 18 -45.54 -31.32 39.12
CA PRO A 18 -46.80 -30.62 39.38
C PRO A 18 -46.73 -29.08 39.42
N LYS A 19 -47.93 -28.52 39.33
CA LYS A 19 -48.38 -27.15 39.08
C LYS A 19 -48.62 -26.31 40.34
N GLY A 20 -48.65 -24.97 40.17
CA GLY A 20 -49.64 -24.03 40.74
C GLY A 20 -49.28 -23.40 42.09
N ARG A 21 -49.62 -22.15 42.46
CA ARG A 21 -50.75 -21.23 42.15
C ARG A 21 -50.33 -19.78 42.51
N LYS A 22 -50.57 -18.75 41.67
CA LYS A 22 -51.75 -17.83 41.58
C LYS A 22 -52.11 -17.00 42.83
N LYS A 23 -52.20 -15.67 42.67
CA LYS A 23 -53.44 -14.88 42.93
C LYS A 23 -53.45 -13.50 42.21
N ASN A 24 -54.65 -13.16 41.73
CA ASN A 24 -55.13 -12.05 40.89
C ASN A 24 -55.50 -10.75 41.66
N LYS A 25 -55.70 -9.62 40.94
CA LYS A 25 -56.99 -8.92 40.65
C LYS A 25 -56.74 -7.63 39.80
N HIS A 26 -57.31 -7.50 38.59
CA HIS A 26 -58.54 -6.76 38.14
C HIS A 26 -58.54 -5.24 38.49
N HIS A 27 -58.82 -4.27 37.60
CA HIS A 27 -59.94 -4.14 36.64
C HIS A 27 -59.70 -3.11 35.50
N ASP A 28 -60.63 -3.14 34.53
CA ASP A 28 -60.82 -2.43 33.25
C ASP A 28 -60.92 -0.88 33.28
N ASN A 29 -60.60 -0.19 32.17
CA ASN A 29 -61.61 0.24 31.18
C ASN A 29 -61.03 1.00 29.95
N THR A 30 -61.83 0.95 28.90
CA THR A 30 -61.68 1.32 27.48
C THR A 30 -61.63 2.83 27.16
N HIS A 31 -61.02 3.21 26.04
CA HIS A 31 -61.67 3.99 24.96
C HIS A 31 -60.82 4.15 23.68
N HIS A 32 -61.45 3.83 22.55
CA HIS A 32 -61.06 4.20 21.18
C HIS A 32 -61.37 5.68 20.89
N SER A 33 -60.58 6.33 20.01
CA SER A 33 -61.14 7.20 18.96
C SER A 33 -60.12 7.54 17.85
N LYS A 34 -60.63 7.55 16.62
CA LYS A 34 -60.04 7.99 15.34
C LYS A 34 -60.27 9.51 15.18
N HIS A 35 -59.47 10.22 14.37
CA HIS A 35 -59.97 11.06 13.25
C HIS A 35 -58.82 11.80 12.48
N PRO A 36 -59.08 12.26 11.23
CA PRO A 36 -58.10 12.68 10.21
C PRO A 36 -58.10 14.21 9.88
N HIS A 37 -57.22 14.58 8.95
CA HIS A 37 -57.20 15.70 7.99
C HIS A 37 -58.02 16.99 8.22
N HIS A 38 -57.35 18.14 8.07
CA HIS A 38 -57.93 19.30 7.38
C HIS A 38 -56.88 20.14 6.64
N HIS A 39 -57.20 20.47 5.38
CA HIS A 39 -56.62 21.52 4.55
C HIS A 39 -56.99 22.91 5.08
N HIS A 40 -56.10 23.90 4.96
CA HIS A 40 -56.49 25.24 4.52
C HIS A 40 -55.34 25.99 3.85
N THR A 41 -55.66 26.47 2.64
CA THR A 41 -54.97 27.45 1.82
C THR A 41 -55.08 28.87 2.41
N ASN A 42 -54.11 29.74 2.13
CA ASN A 42 -54.42 31.13 1.74
C ASN A 42 -53.21 31.81 1.09
N GLU A 43 -53.49 32.39 -0.07
CA GLU A 43 -52.66 33.30 -0.86
C GLU A 43 -52.67 34.72 -0.27
N ASP A 44 -51.65 35.47 -0.69
CA ASP A 44 -51.56 36.93 -0.82
C ASP A 44 -51.67 37.86 0.41
N ARG A 45 -50.57 38.58 0.70
CA ARG A 45 -50.43 40.02 0.35
C ARG A 45 -49.10 40.66 0.79
N ASP A 46 -48.59 41.48 -0.14
CA ASP A 46 -47.88 42.77 0.01
C ASP A 46 -46.37 42.88 0.33
N LYS A 47 -45.62 43.00 -0.78
CA LYS A 47 -44.80 44.16 -1.25
C LYS A 47 -43.86 44.94 -0.30
N HIS A 48 -42.59 44.91 -0.73
CA HIS A 48 -41.59 45.99 -0.83
C HIS A 48 -41.14 46.80 0.40
N HIS A 49 -39.90 46.54 0.84
CA HIS A 49 -38.89 47.58 1.06
C HIS A 49 -37.50 47.07 0.64
N GLY A 50 -36.71 47.94 0.03
CA GLY A 50 -35.47 47.59 -0.66
C GLY A 50 -34.17 47.99 0.06
N SER A 51 -33.10 47.56 -0.59
CA SER A 51 -31.72 48.05 -0.61
C SER A 51 -30.65 47.31 0.21
N GLU A 52 -29.58 47.03 -0.56
CA GLU A 52 -28.16 47.04 -0.21
C GLU A 52 -27.39 45.77 0.21
N HIS A 53 -26.63 45.29 -0.78
CA HIS A 53 -25.21 44.93 -0.73
C HIS A 53 -24.72 43.82 0.22
N GLY A 54 -24.55 42.65 -0.39
CA GLY A 54 -23.52 41.68 -0.01
C GLY A 54 -23.22 40.74 -1.17
N LYS A 55 -22.31 41.12 -2.08
CA LYS A 55 -21.76 40.21 -3.09
C LYS A 55 -20.98 39.10 -2.37
N LYS A 56 -21.66 38.00 -2.03
CA LYS A 56 -20.98 36.73 -1.71
C LYS A 56 -20.30 36.26 -2.99
N GLY A 57 -18.99 36.48 -3.09
CA GLY A 57 -18.17 35.89 -4.13
C GLY A 57 -18.43 34.39 -4.15
N LYS A 58 -18.98 33.88 -5.26
CA LYS A 58 -19.04 32.45 -5.50
C LYS A 58 -17.60 31.96 -5.48
N LEU A 59 -17.25 31.13 -4.48
CA LEU A 59 -16.01 30.37 -4.52
C LEU A 59 -15.91 29.71 -5.90
N PRO A 60 -14.77 29.79 -6.59
CA PRO A 60 -14.63 29.19 -7.91
C PRO A 60 -15.01 27.72 -7.81
N LYS A 61 -15.99 27.31 -8.61
CA LYS A 61 -16.36 25.89 -8.74
C LYS A 61 -15.07 25.13 -9.04
N ARG A 62 -14.71 24.17 -8.19
CA ARG A 62 -13.55 23.31 -8.43
C ARG A 62 -13.69 22.73 -9.84
N PRO A 63 -12.67 22.84 -10.70
CA PRO A 63 -12.75 22.34 -12.06
C PRO A 63 -13.10 20.84 -12.01
N HIS A 64 -14.17 20.47 -12.72
CA HIS A 64 -14.60 19.08 -12.85
C HIS A 64 -13.49 18.32 -13.58
N ILE A 65 -12.82 17.39 -12.90
CA ILE A 65 -11.83 16.52 -13.53
C ILE A 65 -12.65 15.50 -14.33
N PRO A 66 -12.52 15.44 -15.67
CA PRO A 66 -13.21 14.44 -16.46
C PRO A 66 -12.72 13.06 -16.01
N ILE A 67 -13.64 12.25 -15.50
CA ILE A 67 -13.39 10.85 -15.19
C ILE A 67 -13.28 10.10 -16.52
N LEU A 68 -12.24 9.28 -16.67
CA LEU A 68 -12.11 8.44 -17.85
C LEU A 68 -13.27 7.43 -17.88
N GLU A 69 -14.03 7.40 -18.96
CA GLU A 69 -15.11 6.44 -19.14
C GLU A 69 -14.60 5.22 -19.91
N ILE A 70 -14.58 4.07 -19.23
CA ILE A 70 -14.30 2.78 -19.85
C ILE A 70 -15.62 2.22 -20.37
N ARG A 71 -15.67 1.82 -21.65
CA ARG A 71 -16.87 1.22 -22.23
C ARG A 71 -17.25 -0.04 -21.46
N GLN A 72 -18.51 -0.14 -21.03
CA GLN A 72 -19.00 -1.24 -20.20
C GLN A 72 -18.78 -2.61 -20.86
N GLU A 73 -18.98 -2.71 -22.16
CA GLU A 73 -18.75 -3.92 -22.95
C GLU A 73 -17.28 -4.36 -22.91
N TYR A 74 -16.35 -3.42 -23.09
CA TYR A 74 -14.92 -3.70 -23.06
C TYR A 74 -14.48 -4.13 -21.65
N ARG A 75 -14.95 -3.44 -20.62
CA ARG A 75 -14.74 -3.85 -19.22
C ARG A 75 -15.21 -5.28 -18.98
N HIS A 76 -16.43 -5.59 -19.38
CA HIS A 76 -16.98 -6.94 -19.20
C HIS A 76 -16.15 -7.99 -19.93
N TYR A 77 -15.71 -7.69 -21.16
CA TYR A 77 -14.85 -8.57 -21.94
C TYR A 77 -13.50 -8.84 -21.25
N VAL A 78 -12.81 -7.80 -20.77
CA VAL A 78 -11.53 -7.96 -20.04
C VAL A 78 -11.72 -8.74 -18.73
N SER A 79 -12.73 -8.42 -17.93
CA SER A 79 -13.04 -9.16 -16.70
C SER A 79 -13.34 -10.63 -16.95
N THR A 80 -14.11 -10.93 -18.00
CA THR A 80 -14.43 -12.31 -18.41
C THR A 80 -13.18 -13.04 -18.90
N HIS A 81 -12.30 -12.36 -19.62
CA HIS A 81 -11.06 -12.94 -20.10
C HIS A 81 -10.13 -13.32 -18.93
N LEU A 82 -9.91 -12.39 -17.97
CA LEU A 82 -9.11 -12.65 -16.75
C LEU A 82 -9.64 -13.87 -15.98
N GLN A 83 -10.95 -13.90 -15.72
CA GLN A 83 -11.61 -14.98 -14.98
C GLN A 83 -11.50 -16.35 -15.68
N ASN A 84 -11.34 -16.35 -17.00
CA ASN A 84 -11.22 -17.59 -17.76
C ASN A 84 -9.81 -18.16 -17.80
N LEU A 85 -8.80 -17.43 -17.33
CA LEU A 85 -7.42 -17.91 -17.27
C LEU A 85 -7.30 -19.10 -16.28
N PRO A 86 -6.45 -20.10 -16.58
CA PRO A 86 -6.32 -21.31 -15.76
C PRO A 86 -6.11 -21.02 -14.27
N LYS A 87 -5.19 -20.10 -13.95
CA LYS A 87 -4.88 -19.66 -12.58
C LYS A 87 -6.13 -19.24 -11.80
N PHE A 88 -7.00 -18.44 -12.40
CA PHE A 88 -8.19 -17.91 -11.73
C PHE A 88 -9.27 -18.98 -11.54
N LYS A 89 -9.40 -19.91 -12.50
CA LYS A 89 -10.28 -21.07 -12.35
C LYS A 89 -9.81 -21.98 -11.21
N THR A 90 -8.51 -22.27 -11.14
CA THR A 90 -7.95 -23.06 -10.04
C THR A 90 -8.17 -22.37 -8.69
N LEU A 91 -7.95 -21.06 -8.59
CA LEU A 91 -8.24 -20.29 -7.37
C LEU A 91 -9.73 -20.34 -6.97
N ASP A 92 -10.65 -20.33 -7.93
CA ASP A 92 -12.09 -20.39 -7.65
C ASP A 92 -12.57 -21.77 -7.19
N GLU A 93 -11.86 -22.83 -7.58
CA GLU A 93 -12.10 -24.21 -7.12
C GLU A 93 -11.42 -24.52 -5.78
N THR A 94 -10.48 -23.67 -5.35
CA THR A 94 -9.65 -23.92 -4.18
C THR A 94 -10.30 -23.46 -2.88
N VAL A 95 -10.40 -24.38 -1.92
CA VAL A 95 -10.97 -24.12 -0.59
C VAL A 95 -9.92 -23.51 0.34
N CYS A 96 -10.28 -22.39 0.97
CA CYS A 96 -9.52 -21.78 2.05
C CYS A 96 -9.93 -22.43 3.39
N TRP A 97 -9.01 -23.12 4.04
CA TRP A 97 -9.23 -23.80 5.31
C TRP A 97 -9.26 -22.81 6.46
N ASN A 98 -10.20 -23.01 7.40
CA ASN A 98 -10.12 -22.38 8.70
C ASN A 98 -9.12 -23.15 9.57
N LEU A 99 -8.09 -22.48 10.08
CA LEU A 99 -7.00 -23.08 10.83
C LEU A 99 -7.04 -22.58 12.27
N PRO A 100 -7.65 -23.32 13.20
CA PRO A 100 -7.90 -22.86 14.57
C PRO A 100 -6.64 -22.48 15.35
N VAL A 101 -5.48 -23.02 14.95
CA VAL A 101 -4.18 -22.68 15.55
C VAL A 101 -3.86 -21.19 15.47
N TYR A 102 -4.23 -20.51 14.38
CA TYR A 102 -3.99 -19.06 14.27
C TYR A 102 -4.89 -18.27 15.22
N ASP A 103 -6.17 -18.64 15.32
CA ASP A 103 -7.10 -18.00 16.26
C ASP A 103 -6.61 -18.20 17.71
N TYR A 104 -6.17 -19.41 18.05
CA TYR A 104 -5.59 -19.70 19.37
C TYR A 104 -4.37 -18.82 19.68
N ILE A 105 -3.43 -18.67 18.74
CA ILE A 105 -2.25 -17.79 18.94
C ILE A 105 -2.67 -16.34 19.15
N ILE A 106 -3.65 -15.85 18.38
CA ILE A 106 -4.16 -14.48 18.50
C ILE A 106 -4.84 -14.27 19.85
N ASP A 107 -5.67 -15.22 20.28
CA ASP A 107 -6.38 -15.17 21.56
C ASP A 107 -5.40 -15.17 22.72
N GLN A 108 -4.39 -16.06 22.70
CA GLN A 108 -3.33 -16.07 23.72
C GLN A 108 -2.52 -14.76 23.75
N TYR A 109 -2.22 -14.17 22.60
CA TYR A 109 -1.55 -12.87 22.56
C TYR A 109 -2.43 -11.76 23.15
N ALA A 110 -3.72 -11.71 22.77
CA ALA A 110 -4.64 -10.69 23.26
C ALA A 110 -4.89 -10.80 24.78
N GLU A 111 -5.03 -12.02 25.30
CA GLU A 111 -5.24 -12.29 26.73
C GLU A 111 -4.01 -11.91 27.57
N ASN A 112 -2.81 -12.20 27.09
CA ASN A 112 -1.55 -12.00 27.83
C ASN A 112 -0.94 -10.60 27.64
N ASN A 113 -1.42 -9.80 26.68
CA ASN A 113 -0.88 -8.47 26.42
C ASN A 113 -1.47 -7.41 27.37
N SER A 114 -0.79 -7.20 28.50
CA SER A 114 -1.18 -6.17 29.48
C SER A 114 -1.21 -4.74 28.90
N ASN A 115 -0.50 -4.48 27.79
CA ASN A 115 -0.48 -3.18 27.13
C ASN A 115 -1.83 -2.78 26.53
N PHE A 116 -2.74 -3.72 26.26
CA PHE A 116 -4.10 -3.38 25.81
C PHE A 116 -4.86 -2.59 26.88
N ARG A 117 -4.50 -2.76 28.16
CA ARG A 117 -5.08 -2.03 29.28
C ARG A 117 -4.26 -0.80 29.67
N THR A 118 -2.93 -0.88 29.58
CA THR A 118 -2.04 0.17 30.09
C THR A 118 -1.65 1.23 29.05
N ASN A 119 -1.64 0.89 27.75
CA ASN A 119 -1.32 1.84 26.68
C ASN A 119 -2.58 2.66 26.31
N PRO A 120 -2.59 3.99 26.52
CA PRO A 120 -3.75 4.83 26.20
C PRO A 120 -4.17 4.79 24.72
N ARG A 121 -3.25 4.46 23.81
CA ARG A 121 -3.53 4.34 22.37
C ARG A 121 -4.32 3.08 22.03
N LEU A 122 -4.13 2.03 22.84
CA LEU A 122 -4.81 0.75 22.70
C LEU A 122 -5.96 0.60 23.71
N ALA A 123 -6.11 1.49 24.68
CA ALA A 123 -7.18 1.42 25.68
C ALA A 123 -8.60 1.53 25.08
N ASN A 124 -8.75 2.02 23.83
CA ASN A 124 -10.03 2.07 23.14
C ASN A 124 -10.49 0.65 22.71
N PRO A 125 -11.61 0.12 23.24
CA PRO A 125 -12.07 -1.23 22.91
C PRO A 125 -12.35 -1.46 21.41
N GLU A 126 -12.81 -0.42 20.70
CA GLU A 126 -13.09 -0.52 19.27
C GLU A 126 -11.78 -0.62 18.46
N ALA A 127 -10.74 0.11 18.87
CA ALA A 127 -9.41 0.00 18.25
C ALA A 127 -8.80 -1.39 18.48
N GLN A 128 -8.93 -1.94 19.70
CA GLN A 128 -8.49 -3.32 19.99
C GLN A 128 -9.23 -4.33 19.13
N LYS A 129 -10.56 -4.20 19.04
CA LYS A 129 -11.40 -5.08 18.22
C LYS A 129 -10.97 -5.02 16.75
N GLN A 130 -10.75 -3.83 16.20
CA GLN A 130 -10.28 -3.65 14.82
C GLN A 130 -8.90 -4.27 14.60
N LEU A 131 -7.98 -4.10 15.56
CA LEU A 131 -6.65 -4.69 15.49
C LEU A 131 -6.73 -6.23 15.51
N ILE A 132 -7.44 -6.81 16.48
CA ILE A 132 -7.60 -8.27 16.62
C ILE A 132 -8.28 -8.85 15.37
N GLU A 133 -9.33 -8.20 14.85
CA GLU A 133 -10.00 -8.64 13.62
C GLU A 133 -9.05 -8.58 12.42
N SER A 134 -8.19 -7.57 12.35
CA SER A 134 -7.14 -7.50 11.32
C SER A 134 -6.15 -8.64 11.47
N MET A 135 -5.74 -9.02 12.69
CA MET A 135 -4.89 -10.20 12.92
C MET A 135 -5.58 -11.48 12.45
N ARG A 136 -6.85 -11.68 12.80
CA ARG A 136 -7.62 -12.87 12.41
C ARG A 136 -7.72 -13.02 10.89
N ASN A 137 -7.91 -11.92 10.17
CA ASN A 137 -8.04 -11.95 8.71
C ASN A 137 -6.70 -12.02 7.96
N VAL A 138 -5.66 -11.36 8.48
CA VAL A 138 -4.34 -11.26 7.83
C VAL A 138 -3.43 -12.39 8.29
N TYR A 139 -3.04 -12.42 9.57
CA TYR A 139 -2.15 -13.45 10.12
C TYR A 139 -2.81 -14.83 10.08
N GLY A 140 -4.12 -14.90 10.31
CA GLY A 140 -4.90 -16.12 10.14
C GLY A 140 -5.04 -16.61 8.70
N ARG A 141 -4.56 -15.84 7.70
CA ARG A 141 -4.63 -16.18 6.26
C ARG A 141 -6.05 -16.51 5.78
N LYS A 142 -7.04 -15.80 6.34
CA LYS A 142 -8.47 -15.98 6.03
C LYS A 142 -8.97 -15.05 4.93
N SER A 143 -8.14 -14.10 4.50
CA SER A 143 -8.55 -13.06 3.55
C SER A 143 -7.54 -12.86 2.43
N ILE A 144 -8.05 -12.45 1.28
CA ILE A 144 -7.25 -11.93 0.17
C ILE A 144 -6.86 -10.48 0.51
N LEU A 145 -5.59 -10.14 0.28
CA LEU A 145 -5.08 -8.78 0.43
C LEU A 145 -4.80 -8.21 -0.96
N PHE A 146 -5.57 -7.20 -1.34
CA PHE A 146 -5.44 -6.48 -2.60
C PHE A 146 -4.91 -5.07 -2.32
N CYS A 147 -3.59 -4.90 -2.39
CA CYS A 147 -2.92 -3.66 -2.11
C CYS A 147 -2.73 -2.83 -3.39
N VAL A 148 -3.00 -1.53 -3.30
CA VAL A 148 -2.73 -0.57 -4.38
C VAL A 148 -2.00 0.64 -3.83
N ASP A 149 -1.03 1.12 -4.59
CA ASP A 149 -0.36 2.40 -4.38
C ASP A 149 -0.30 3.15 -5.72
N VAL A 150 -0.50 4.47 -5.72
CA VAL A 150 -0.50 5.29 -6.93
C VAL A 150 0.43 6.48 -6.77
N GLU A 151 1.36 6.60 -7.71
CA GLU A 151 2.25 7.76 -7.80
C GLU A 151 1.71 8.78 -8.80
N ALA A 152 1.91 10.06 -8.46
CA ALA A 152 1.50 11.19 -9.29
C ALA A 152 2.67 12.17 -9.47
N TRP A 153 2.60 12.96 -10.53
CA TRP A 153 3.64 13.93 -10.82
C TRP A 153 3.68 15.04 -9.76
N GLU A 154 4.85 15.29 -9.19
CA GLU A 154 5.05 16.18 -8.03
C GLU A 154 4.66 17.64 -8.30
N PHE A 155 4.65 18.08 -9.57
CA PHE A 155 4.22 19.42 -9.97
C PHE A 155 2.73 19.52 -10.31
N ASN A 156 2.06 18.38 -10.55
CA ASN A 156 0.63 18.32 -10.75
C ASN A 156 0.09 16.94 -10.38
N THR A 157 -0.40 16.83 -9.14
CA THR A 157 -0.91 15.59 -8.55
C THR A 157 -2.17 15.04 -9.21
N ARG A 158 -2.70 15.69 -10.25
CA ARG A 158 -3.78 15.12 -11.10
C ARG A 158 -3.25 14.21 -12.20
N ILE A 159 -1.95 14.24 -12.44
CA ILE A 159 -1.29 13.45 -13.47
C ILE A 159 -0.70 12.21 -12.81
N VAL A 160 -1.44 11.10 -12.88
CA VAL A 160 -0.95 9.79 -12.41
C VAL A 160 0.16 9.31 -13.34
N THR A 161 1.30 8.93 -12.75
CA THR A 161 2.48 8.45 -13.49
C THR A 161 2.62 6.95 -13.39
N GLU A 162 2.33 6.36 -12.23
CA GLU A 162 2.57 4.95 -11.95
C GLU A 162 1.48 4.36 -11.06
N ILE A 163 1.24 3.07 -11.19
CA ILE A 163 0.29 2.31 -10.38
C ILE A 163 0.96 1.01 -9.95
N GLY A 164 1.03 0.79 -8.65
CA GLY A 164 1.51 -0.43 -8.05
C GLY A 164 0.38 -1.26 -7.51
N ILE A 165 0.48 -2.57 -7.69
CA ILE A 165 -0.46 -3.54 -7.14
C ILE A 165 0.33 -4.67 -6.52
N ALA A 166 -0.03 -5.04 -5.30
CA ALA A 166 0.45 -6.24 -4.65
C ALA A 166 -0.74 -7.09 -4.18
N ILE A 167 -0.75 -8.37 -4.52
CA ILE A 167 -1.86 -9.27 -4.21
C ILE A 167 -1.33 -10.49 -3.48
N TYR A 168 -1.86 -10.70 -2.27
CA TYR A 168 -1.73 -11.96 -1.55
C TYR A 168 -3.07 -12.68 -1.56
N ASP A 169 -3.09 -13.86 -2.16
CA ASP A 169 -4.25 -14.74 -2.16
C ASP A 169 -3.91 -16.02 -1.38
N PRO A 170 -4.59 -16.30 -0.26
CA PRO A 170 -4.23 -17.43 0.59
C PRO A 170 -4.57 -18.79 -0.02
N ARG A 171 -5.49 -18.88 -1.00
CA ARG A 171 -6.17 -20.13 -1.37
C ARG A 171 -5.23 -21.31 -1.71
N GLU A 172 -4.09 -21.07 -2.36
CA GLU A 172 -3.12 -22.14 -2.70
C GLU A 172 -1.87 -22.17 -1.80
N GLN A 173 -1.78 -21.26 -0.83
CA GLN A 173 -0.54 -20.99 -0.10
C GLN A 173 -0.74 -20.73 1.39
N GLN A 174 -1.87 -21.15 1.97
CA GLN A 174 -2.16 -20.98 3.40
C GLN A 174 -1.08 -21.58 4.32
N MET A 175 -0.40 -22.63 3.87
CA MET A 175 0.67 -23.31 4.61
C MET A 175 2.06 -22.99 4.09
N ALA A 176 2.18 -22.09 3.11
CA ALA A 176 3.48 -21.70 2.60
C ALA A 176 4.26 -20.98 3.70
N MET A 177 5.47 -21.47 3.97
CA MET A 177 6.41 -20.82 4.88
C MET A 177 6.77 -19.41 4.38
N MET A 178 6.99 -19.30 3.06
CA MET A 178 7.23 -18.03 2.38
C MET A 178 6.14 -17.86 1.30
N PRO A 179 5.06 -17.13 1.60
CA PRO A 179 4.01 -16.91 0.62
C PRO A 179 4.50 -16.06 -0.54
N THR A 180 3.97 -16.37 -1.72
CA THR A 180 4.15 -15.56 -2.92
C THR A 180 3.15 -14.41 -2.92
N ILE A 181 3.65 -13.22 -3.22
CA ILE A 181 2.86 -12.01 -3.42
C ILE A 181 2.98 -11.64 -4.89
N GLN A 182 1.87 -11.60 -5.60
CA GLN A 182 1.85 -11.10 -6.97
C GLN A 182 2.11 -9.60 -6.95
N GLN A 183 3.18 -9.16 -7.60
CA GLN A 183 3.53 -7.75 -7.74
C GLN A 183 3.29 -7.32 -9.19
N ILE A 184 2.75 -6.13 -9.37
CA ILE A 184 2.50 -5.52 -10.68
C ILE A 184 2.87 -4.05 -10.57
N HIS A 185 3.70 -3.59 -11.50
CA HIS A 185 4.04 -2.19 -11.63
C HIS A 185 3.65 -1.70 -13.02
N ILE A 186 2.79 -0.69 -13.10
CA ILE A 186 2.30 -0.10 -14.35
C ILE A 186 2.79 1.34 -14.44
N ARG A 187 3.41 1.71 -15.56
CA ARG A 187 3.76 3.09 -15.89
C ARG A 187 2.81 3.62 -16.96
N ILE A 188 2.25 4.80 -16.74
CA ILE A 188 1.25 5.40 -17.64
C ILE A 188 1.95 5.99 -18.87
N LYS A 189 1.69 5.39 -20.04
CA LYS A 189 2.35 5.70 -21.32
C LYS A 189 2.25 7.19 -21.68
N GLU A 190 1.08 7.79 -21.50
CA GLU A 190 0.85 9.21 -21.82
C GLU A 190 1.66 10.17 -20.94
N ASN A 191 2.08 9.72 -19.75
CA ASN A 191 2.77 10.53 -18.76
C ASN A 191 4.20 10.02 -18.49
N ILE A 192 4.75 9.20 -19.39
CA ILE A 192 6.04 8.53 -19.18
C ILE A 192 7.22 9.52 -19.07
N ASP A 193 7.05 10.74 -19.60
CA ASP A 193 7.98 11.86 -19.56
C ASP A 193 7.85 12.71 -18.27
N LYS A 194 6.84 12.45 -17.44
CA LYS A 194 6.61 13.15 -16.16
C LYS A 194 7.39 12.46 -15.06
N ILE A 195 8.61 12.94 -14.87
CA ILE A 195 9.59 12.37 -13.94
C ILE A 195 9.59 13.20 -12.64
N ASN A 196 9.46 12.53 -11.50
CA ASN A 196 9.67 13.12 -10.19
C ASN A 196 11.18 13.23 -9.90
N GLY A 197 11.60 14.13 -9.02
CA GLY A 197 13.01 14.22 -8.62
C GLY A 197 13.37 15.46 -7.82
N LYS A 198 12.48 16.45 -7.73
CA LYS A 198 12.72 17.68 -6.96
C LYS A 198 12.34 17.53 -5.50
N PHE A 199 11.20 16.93 -5.22
CA PHE A 199 10.65 16.73 -3.87
C PHE A 199 10.56 15.26 -3.51
N VAL A 200 10.30 14.41 -4.51
CA VAL A 200 10.19 12.95 -4.38
C VAL A 200 11.31 12.29 -5.21
N PRO A 201 12.05 11.31 -4.66
CA PRO A 201 13.06 10.55 -5.40
C PRO A 201 12.54 9.95 -6.70
N ASN A 202 13.38 9.92 -7.73
CA ASN A 202 13.06 9.30 -9.01
C ASN A 202 13.37 7.79 -8.99
N HIS A 203 12.40 6.98 -8.58
CA HIS A 203 12.56 5.51 -8.57
C HIS A 203 11.61 4.79 -9.52
N ALA A 204 11.02 5.51 -10.47
CA ALA A 204 10.05 4.95 -11.42
C ALA A 204 10.58 3.75 -12.22
N ASN A 205 11.88 3.71 -12.49
CA ASN A 205 12.51 2.60 -13.21
C ASN A 205 13.10 1.52 -12.28
N ASN A 206 13.03 1.67 -10.96
CA ASN A 206 13.68 0.80 -9.99
C ASN A 206 12.69 -0.19 -9.33
N PHE A 207 11.88 -0.86 -10.14
CA PHE A 207 10.93 -1.85 -9.64
C PHE A 207 11.62 -3.18 -9.28
N ASN A 208 11.49 -3.59 -8.02
CA ASN A 208 12.14 -4.79 -7.49
C ASN A 208 11.48 -6.09 -7.99
N GLY A 209 10.22 -6.03 -8.44
CA GLY A 209 9.49 -7.18 -9.00
C GLY A 209 9.86 -7.55 -10.44
N GLY A 210 10.93 -6.95 -10.99
CA GLY A 210 11.53 -7.34 -12.25
C GLY A 210 11.06 -6.56 -13.47
N VAL A 211 9.75 -6.59 -13.77
CA VAL A 211 9.20 -5.98 -15.01
C VAL A 211 8.17 -4.90 -14.69
N SER A 212 8.39 -3.72 -15.25
CA SER A 212 7.40 -2.63 -15.30
C SER A 212 6.62 -2.69 -16.61
N TYR A 213 5.30 -2.58 -16.55
CA TYR A 213 4.43 -2.61 -17.72
C TYR A 213 4.05 -1.20 -18.14
N VAL A 214 4.34 -0.83 -19.39
CA VAL A 214 3.94 0.46 -19.94
C VAL A 214 2.59 0.29 -20.64
N MET A 215 1.58 1.01 -20.18
CA MET A 215 0.21 0.91 -20.70
C MET A 215 -0.38 2.29 -20.89
N THR A 216 -1.28 2.47 -21.86
CA THR A 216 -2.10 3.69 -21.91
C THR A 216 -2.96 3.76 -20.65
N LYS A 217 -3.38 4.97 -20.28
CA LYS A 217 -4.28 5.20 -19.15
C LYS A 217 -5.56 4.37 -19.26
N TYR A 218 -6.10 4.27 -20.47
CA TYR A 218 -7.32 3.51 -20.76
C TYR A 218 -7.14 2.01 -20.54
N GLU A 219 -6.05 1.44 -21.03
CA GLU A 219 -5.77 0.01 -20.88
C GLU A 219 -5.36 -0.33 -19.44
N ALA A 220 -4.59 0.52 -18.78
CA ALA A 220 -4.25 0.37 -17.36
C ALA A 220 -5.51 0.34 -16.49
N ALA A 221 -6.42 1.32 -16.69
CA ALA A 221 -7.65 1.39 -15.93
C ALA A 221 -8.58 0.20 -16.23
N SER A 222 -8.66 -0.25 -17.48
CA SER A 222 -9.45 -1.43 -17.88
C SER A 222 -8.91 -2.72 -17.25
N PHE A 223 -7.58 -2.88 -17.23
CA PHE A 223 -6.91 -4.01 -16.58
C PHE A 223 -7.13 -4.00 -15.06
N ILE A 224 -6.88 -2.88 -14.39
CA ILE A 224 -7.10 -2.74 -12.93
C ILE A 224 -8.56 -3.00 -12.59
N GLN A 225 -9.49 -2.51 -13.41
CA GLN A 225 -10.91 -2.75 -13.20
C GLN A 225 -11.25 -4.24 -13.23
N SER A 226 -10.61 -5.02 -14.10
CA SER A 226 -10.80 -6.48 -14.15
C SER A 226 -10.31 -7.18 -12.87
N LEU A 227 -9.18 -6.71 -12.30
CA LEU A 227 -8.68 -7.20 -11.02
C LEU A 227 -9.60 -6.81 -9.87
N VAL A 228 -10.11 -5.57 -9.84
CA VAL A 228 -11.10 -5.12 -8.86
C VAL A 228 -12.38 -5.95 -8.96
N ASP A 229 -12.86 -6.22 -10.18
CA ASP A 229 -14.03 -7.04 -10.42
C ASP A 229 -13.81 -8.48 -9.96
N TYR A 230 -12.62 -9.04 -10.18
CA TYR A 230 -12.30 -10.38 -9.71
C TYR A 230 -12.08 -10.45 -8.20
N TYR A 231 -11.30 -9.56 -7.60
CA TYR A 231 -10.86 -9.67 -6.20
C TYR A 231 -11.80 -9.00 -5.19
N LEU A 232 -12.44 -7.88 -5.55
CA LEU A 232 -13.21 -7.06 -4.60
C LEU A 232 -14.73 -7.13 -4.78
N HIS A 233 -15.22 -7.49 -5.98
CA HIS A 233 -16.66 -7.66 -6.22
C HIS A 233 -17.17 -9.07 -5.87
N LYS A 234 -18.39 -9.14 -5.29
CA LYS A 234 -19.19 -10.35 -4.96
C LYS A 234 -18.51 -11.35 -4.01
N PRO A 235 -19.28 -12.14 -3.22
CA PRO A 235 -18.69 -13.19 -2.39
C PRO A 235 -17.91 -14.13 -3.29
N LYS A 236 -16.64 -14.36 -2.95
CA LYS A 236 -15.81 -15.36 -3.61
C LYS A 236 -16.43 -16.74 -3.42
N PRO A 237 -16.12 -17.72 -4.29
CA PRO A 237 -16.31 -19.12 -3.92
C PRO A 237 -15.77 -19.37 -2.51
N HIS A 238 -16.53 -20.12 -1.71
CA HIS A 238 -16.21 -20.38 -0.29
C HIS A 238 -16.18 -19.15 0.63
N ASN A 239 -16.70 -18.00 0.17
CA ASN A 239 -16.90 -16.79 0.97
C ASN A 239 -15.61 -16.21 1.59
N VAL A 240 -14.48 -16.33 0.89
CA VAL A 240 -13.20 -15.73 1.32
C VAL A 240 -13.31 -14.20 1.23
N PRO A 241 -13.17 -13.45 2.34
CA PRO A 241 -13.18 -11.99 2.31
C PRO A 241 -11.95 -11.43 1.60
N SER A 242 -12.10 -10.24 1.03
CA SER A 242 -11.00 -9.48 0.42
C SER A 242 -10.89 -8.10 1.04
N TYR A 243 -9.67 -7.70 1.37
CA TYR A 243 -9.36 -6.36 1.86
C TYR A 243 -8.67 -5.54 0.78
N PHE A 244 -9.14 -4.31 0.60
CA PHE A 244 -8.37 -3.27 -0.08
C PHE A 244 -7.33 -2.73 0.92
N VAL A 245 -6.06 -2.93 0.60
CA VAL A 245 -4.93 -2.58 1.46
C VAL A 245 -4.22 -1.34 0.92
N GLY A 246 -3.71 -0.51 1.82
CA GLY A 246 -2.83 0.59 1.45
C GLY A 246 -2.24 1.28 2.67
N HIS A 247 -1.63 2.44 2.44
CA HIS A 247 -1.01 3.25 3.48
C HIS A 247 -1.52 4.70 3.35
N ASP A 248 -2.62 5.02 4.06
CA ASP A 248 -3.50 6.17 3.76
C ASP A 248 -4.28 6.03 2.43
N VAL A 249 -5.08 4.96 2.33
CA VAL A 249 -5.84 4.52 1.14
C VAL A 249 -6.75 5.59 0.50
N SER A 250 -7.04 6.68 1.20
CA SER A 250 -7.95 7.72 0.74
C SER A 250 -7.41 8.48 -0.47
N GLY A 251 -6.08 8.57 -0.61
CA GLY A 251 -5.42 9.17 -1.78
C GLY A 251 -5.59 8.29 -3.01
N ASP A 252 -5.18 7.03 -2.91
CA ASP A 252 -5.20 6.04 -3.99
C ASP A 252 -6.60 5.85 -4.58
N ILE A 253 -7.61 5.75 -3.71
CA ILE A 253 -9.02 5.62 -4.15
C ILE A 253 -9.44 6.82 -5.01
N LYS A 254 -9.00 8.05 -4.70
CA LYS A 254 -9.35 9.22 -5.52
C LYS A 254 -8.68 9.17 -6.88
N TRP A 255 -7.42 8.76 -6.94
CA TRP A 255 -6.70 8.63 -8.21
C TRP A 255 -7.27 7.51 -9.07
N LEU A 256 -7.54 6.34 -8.50
CA LEU A 256 -8.21 5.22 -9.19
C LEU A 256 -9.56 5.63 -9.76
N ASN A 257 -10.39 6.33 -8.98
CA ASN A 257 -11.67 6.85 -9.46
C ASN A 257 -11.49 7.84 -10.61
N ALA A 258 -10.48 8.73 -10.55
CA ALA A 258 -10.19 9.68 -11.63
C ALA A 258 -9.73 8.98 -12.92
N LEU A 259 -9.07 7.82 -12.79
CA LEU A 259 -8.69 6.94 -13.90
C LEU A 259 -9.87 6.13 -14.46
N GLY A 260 -11.06 6.19 -13.86
CA GLY A 260 -12.24 5.45 -14.31
C GLY A 260 -12.42 4.07 -13.67
N VAL A 261 -11.57 3.69 -12.71
CA VAL A 261 -11.71 2.46 -11.95
C VAL A 261 -12.82 2.64 -10.92
N LYS A 262 -13.84 1.79 -10.98
CA LYS A 262 -14.99 1.77 -10.08
C LYS A 262 -14.79 0.67 -9.02
N LEU A 263 -14.52 1.09 -7.80
CA LEU A 263 -14.54 0.22 -6.62
C LEU A 263 -15.98 -0.12 -6.21
N PRO A 264 -16.23 -1.29 -5.58
CA PRO A 264 -17.52 -1.62 -5.00
C PRO A 264 -18.00 -0.56 -4.00
N THR A 265 -19.31 -0.43 -3.81
CA THR A 265 -19.88 0.51 -2.82
C THR A 265 -19.49 0.15 -1.39
N HIS A 266 -19.41 -1.14 -1.10
CA HIS A 266 -18.99 -1.69 0.18
C HIS A 266 -17.84 -2.68 -0.07
N PHE A 267 -16.69 -2.40 0.54
CA PHE A 267 -15.53 -3.27 0.54
C PHE A 267 -14.79 -3.12 1.86
N LEU A 268 -14.10 -4.18 2.28
CA LEU A 268 -13.29 -4.16 3.48
C LEU A 268 -11.98 -3.39 3.20
N ARG A 269 -11.52 -2.62 4.18
CA ARG A 269 -10.31 -1.79 4.06
C ARG A 269 -9.36 -2.15 5.18
N LEU A 270 -8.07 -2.21 4.84
CA LEU A 270 -7.00 -2.34 5.82
C LEU A 270 -5.96 -1.26 5.53
N ASP A 271 -5.97 -0.23 6.36
CA ASP A 271 -5.03 0.90 6.25
C ASP A 271 -3.87 0.69 7.21
N THR A 272 -2.69 0.43 6.66
CA THR A 272 -1.48 0.18 7.44
C THR A 272 -1.03 1.42 8.22
N ALA A 273 -1.33 2.64 7.75
CA ALA A 273 -1.07 3.85 8.52
C ALA A 273 -1.96 3.89 9.78
N GLN A 274 -3.21 3.41 9.70
CA GLN A 274 -4.09 3.27 10.86
C GLN A 274 -3.59 2.21 11.85
N LEU A 275 -3.24 1.01 11.36
CA LEU A 275 -2.68 -0.05 12.20
C LEU A 275 -1.39 0.39 12.90
N PHE A 276 -0.54 1.14 12.20
CA PHE A 276 0.69 1.67 12.76
C PHE A 276 0.42 2.76 13.80
N ARG A 277 -0.61 3.60 13.62
CA ARG A 277 -1.04 4.61 14.60
C ARG A 277 -1.44 4.02 15.94
N PHE A 278 -2.06 2.83 15.96
CA PHE A 278 -2.35 2.12 17.21
C PHE A 278 -1.08 1.86 18.04
N SER A 279 0.05 1.72 17.35
CA SER A 279 1.36 1.45 17.94
C SER A 279 2.10 2.75 18.30
N ARG A 280 2.34 3.63 17.31
CA ARG A 280 3.23 4.79 17.43
C ARG A 280 2.54 6.15 17.59
N GLY A 281 1.22 6.20 17.54
CA GLY A 281 0.46 7.46 17.57
C GLY A 281 0.44 8.15 16.20
N LYS A 282 0.16 9.47 16.18
CA LYS A 282 -0.15 10.20 14.94
C LYS A 282 1.07 10.69 14.14
N SER A 283 2.23 10.81 14.77
CA SER A 283 3.44 11.38 14.15
C SER A 283 4.33 10.28 13.55
N GLY A 284 5.08 10.63 12.50
CA GLY A 284 6.06 9.72 11.88
C GLY A 284 5.44 8.49 11.22
N ILE A 285 4.19 8.61 10.74
CA ILE A 285 3.41 7.48 10.22
C ILE A 285 3.75 7.04 8.80
N SER A 286 4.65 7.73 8.09
CA SER A 286 5.03 7.40 6.71
C SER A 286 5.44 5.94 6.55
N LEU A 287 5.22 5.38 5.36
CA LEU A 287 5.59 4.01 5.02
C LEU A 287 7.06 3.70 5.38
N LYS A 288 8.00 4.56 4.97
CA LYS A 288 9.43 4.44 5.31
C LYS A 288 9.69 4.23 6.81
N ASN A 289 9.09 5.09 7.64
CA ASN A 289 9.25 5.01 9.09
C ASN A 289 8.60 3.75 9.67
N ALA A 290 7.44 3.36 9.18
CA ALA A 290 6.78 2.14 9.61
C ALA A 290 7.63 0.91 9.30
N LEU A 291 8.16 0.80 8.08
CA LEU A 291 9.07 -0.27 7.66
C LEU A 291 10.35 -0.30 8.52
N ASN A 292 10.94 0.87 8.81
CA ASN A 292 12.12 0.97 9.68
C ASN A 292 11.84 0.46 11.09
N VAL A 293 10.69 0.81 11.68
CA VAL A 293 10.33 0.39 13.05
C VAL A 293 10.20 -1.13 13.15
N VAL A 294 9.61 -1.78 12.15
CA VAL A 294 9.50 -3.25 12.11
C VAL A 294 10.68 -3.92 11.39
N GLN A 295 11.75 -3.16 11.13
CA GLN A 295 13.00 -3.64 10.52
C GLN A 295 12.81 -4.43 9.21
N ILE A 296 11.82 -4.04 8.39
CA ILE A 296 11.66 -4.59 7.04
C ILE A 296 12.67 -3.91 6.13
N PRO A 297 13.64 -4.65 5.55
CA PRO A 297 14.56 -4.10 4.57
C PRO A 297 13.80 -3.65 3.34
N HIS A 298 14.07 -2.43 2.89
CA HIS A 298 13.40 -1.86 1.73
C HIS A 298 14.36 -1.01 0.91
N ALA A 299 14.14 -0.99 -0.39
CA ALA A 299 14.87 -0.17 -1.35
C ALA A 299 13.88 0.42 -2.36
N PHE A 300 14.22 1.59 -2.91
CA PHE A 300 13.47 2.22 -3.99
C PHE A 300 11.99 2.48 -3.66
N LEU A 301 11.71 3.05 -2.48
CA LEU A 301 10.41 3.68 -2.20
C LEU A 301 10.17 4.84 -3.17
N HIS A 302 8.92 5.20 -3.42
CA HIS A 302 8.49 6.05 -4.55
C HIS A 302 8.62 5.36 -5.92
N ASN A 303 8.46 4.04 -5.88
CA ASN A 303 8.11 3.22 -7.02
C ASN A 303 6.82 2.53 -6.60
N ALA A 304 5.71 2.87 -7.26
CA ALA A 304 4.38 2.46 -6.79
C ALA A 304 4.27 0.93 -6.59
N GLY A 305 4.92 0.14 -7.46
CA GLY A 305 4.94 -1.32 -7.35
C GLY A 305 5.65 -1.83 -6.09
N ASN A 306 6.81 -1.24 -5.77
CA ASN A 306 7.53 -1.54 -4.54
C ASN A 306 6.74 -1.08 -3.31
N ASP A 307 6.13 0.10 -3.36
CA ASP A 307 5.38 0.67 -2.24
C ASP A 307 4.13 -0.17 -1.92
N ALA A 308 3.42 -0.65 -2.94
CA ALA A 308 2.33 -1.61 -2.77
C ALA A 308 2.82 -2.93 -2.14
N TYR A 309 3.95 -3.47 -2.59
CA TYR A 309 4.53 -4.68 -2.02
C TYR A 309 4.92 -4.49 -0.55
N TYR A 310 5.70 -3.46 -0.24
CA TYR A 310 6.14 -3.20 1.13
C TYR A 310 4.97 -2.86 2.05
N THR A 311 3.94 -2.20 1.55
CA THR A 311 2.70 -1.95 2.31
C THR A 311 2.00 -3.26 2.66
N LEU A 312 1.91 -4.22 1.73
CA LEU A 312 1.31 -5.52 2.00
C LEU A 312 2.14 -6.34 3.01
N VAL A 313 3.47 -6.35 2.87
CA VAL A 313 4.37 -7.00 3.85
C VAL A 313 4.27 -6.33 5.22
N LEU A 314 4.16 -5.00 5.26
CA LEU A 314 3.92 -4.25 6.49
C LEU A 314 2.59 -4.64 7.12
N ALA A 315 1.51 -4.77 6.34
CA ALA A 315 0.21 -5.23 6.84
C ALA A 315 0.31 -6.60 7.51
N MET A 316 0.99 -7.55 6.86
CA MET A 316 1.25 -8.89 7.43
C MET A 316 2.04 -8.80 8.74
N THR A 317 3.08 -7.99 8.77
CA THR A 317 3.97 -7.82 9.94
C THR A 317 3.26 -7.15 11.11
N LEU A 318 2.45 -6.11 10.86
CA LEU A 318 1.69 -5.42 11.90
C LEU A 318 0.56 -6.28 12.49
N CYS A 319 0.07 -7.26 11.72
CA CYS A 319 -0.97 -8.19 12.14
C CYS A 319 -0.44 -9.49 12.76
N ASP A 320 0.88 -9.72 12.77
CA ASP A 320 1.50 -10.90 13.35
C ASP A 320 1.74 -10.70 14.86
N PRO A 321 1.12 -11.51 15.74
CA PRO A 321 1.30 -11.40 17.19
C PRO A 321 2.76 -11.45 17.66
N GLN A 322 3.58 -12.32 17.05
CA GLN A 322 4.99 -12.46 17.41
C GLN A 322 5.79 -11.24 16.98
N CYS A 323 5.51 -10.70 15.79
CA CYS A 323 6.14 -9.46 15.33
C CYS A 323 5.76 -8.27 16.23
N ARG A 324 4.50 -8.18 16.67
CA ARG A 324 4.06 -7.11 17.57
C ARG A 324 4.80 -7.14 18.91
N VAL A 325 5.00 -8.32 19.49
CA VAL A 325 5.83 -8.51 20.69
C VAL A 325 7.28 -8.15 20.39
N ARG A 326 7.88 -8.75 19.36
CA ARG A 326 9.29 -8.56 18.99
C ARG A 326 9.67 -7.09 18.79
N PHE A 327 8.81 -6.33 18.12
CA PHE A 327 9.05 -4.92 17.80
C PHE A 327 8.42 -3.96 18.82
N ASN A 328 7.95 -4.48 19.97
CA ASN A 328 7.33 -3.68 21.03
C ASN A 328 6.22 -2.75 20.53
N LEU A 329 5.40 -3.20 19.58
CA LEU A 329 4.43 -2.34 18.89
C LEU A 329 3.30 -1.88 19.81
N ASP A 330 3.01 -2.62 20.88
CA ASP A 330 1.95 -2.25 21.83
C ASP A 330 2.48 -1.53 23.07
N VAL A 331 3.81 -1.52 23.26
CA VAL A 331 4.43 -0.88 24.42
C VAL A 331 4.42 0.62 24.21
N MET A 332 3.99 1.36 25.24
CA MET A 332 4.04 2.81 25.21
C MET A 332 5.52 3.25 25.28
N ASP A 333 6.04 3.75 24.16
CA ASP A 333 7.35 4.38 24.14
C ASP A 333 7.29 5.73 24.87
N PRO A 334 8.02 5.93 25.98
CA PRO A 334 8.06 7.18 26.71
C PRO A 334 8.88 8.27 26.00
N SER A 335 9.58 7.95 24.90
CA SER A 335 10.35 8.94 24.17
C SER A 335 9.43 10.03 23.62
N PRO A 336 9.70 11.32 23.90
CA PRO A 336 8.80 12.40 23.55
C PRO A 336 8.61 12.40 22.04
N ALA A 337 7.35 12.55 21.61
CA ALA A 337 7.05 13.05 20.27
C ALA A 337 7.95 14.27 20.05
N LYS A 338 8.93 14.17 19.16
CA LYS A 338 9.71 15.34 18.74
C LYS A 338 8.69 16.39 18.34
N GLN A 339 8.70 17.50 19.08
CA GLN A 339 7.84 18.65 18.83
C GLN A 339 8.17 19.17 17.43
N GLU A 340 7.27 18.95 16.49
CA GLU A 340 7.03 19.91 15.40
C GLU A 340 6.22 21.03 16.09
N ASP A 341 6.59 22.31 16.10
CA ASP A 341 6.91 23.15 14.95
C ASP A 341 7.41 24.53 15.44
N LYS A 342 8.45 25.09 14.79
CA LYS A 342 8.65 26.52 14.47
C LYS A 342 10.05 26.76 13.87
N SER A 343 10.16 26.55 12.57
CA SER A 343 11.02 27.39 11.72
C SER A 343 10.60 27.22 10.26
N LYS A 344 9.70 28.10 9.81
CA LYS A 344 9.74 28.57 8.43
C LYS A 344 10.93 29.51 8.29
N GLU A 345 11.55 29.44 7.11
CA GLU A 345 12.63 30.27 6.58
C GLU A 345 14.01 29.98 7.18
N GLU A 346 14.75 29.11 6.51
CA GLU A 346 15.92 29.49 5.69
C GLU A 346 16.39 28.26 4.91
N GLY A 347 16.77 28.46 3.64
CA GLY A 347 17.32 27.39 2.83
C GLY A 347 18.65 26.95 3.42
N ASP A 348 18.84 25.64 3.60
CA ASP A 348 20.14 25.13 4.00
C ASP A 348 20.73 24.20 2.95
N SER A 349 21.97 24.55 2.67
CA SER A 349 22.92 24.02 1.74
C SER A 349 24.04 23.42 2.58
N THR A 350 24.23 22.11 2.56
CA THR A 350 25.46 21.48 3.05
C THR A 350 25.73 20.27 2.16
N LYS A 351 26.73 20.30 1.27
CA LYS A 351 28.18 20.14 1.55
C LYS A 351 28.46 18.90 2.38
N ASP A 352 28.69 17.80 1.69
CA ASP A 352 29.43 16.67 2.22
C ASP A 352 30.94 16.98 2.05
N GLU A 353 31.61 17.26 3.17
CA GLU A 353 33.06 17.11 3.30
C GLU A 353 33.34 15.81 4.06
N ASP A 354 34.13 14.96 3.41
CA ASP A 354 34.63 13.68 3.90
C ASP A 354 35.47 13.83 5.18
N GLY A 355 35.09 13.07 6.20
CA GLY A 355 35.89 12.85 7.41
C GLY A 355 36.93 11.75 7.20
N LYS A 356 38.20 12.13 7.36
CA LYS A 356 39.39 11.28 7.51
C LYS A 356 39.21 10.19 8.56
N GLU A 357 39.60 8.96 8.21
CA GLU A 357 40.18 8.00 9.15
C GLU A 357 41.71 7.96 8.98
N GLN A 358 42.39 7.97 10.12
CA GLN A 358 43.84 7.83 10.25
C GLN A 358 44.21 6.34 10.23
N SER A 359 45.26 6.00 9.47
CA SER A 359 46.14 4.89 9.83
C SER A 359 47.58 5.34 9.64
N SER A 360 48.33 5.24 10.72
CA SER A 360 49.79 5.33 10.82
C SER A 360 50.46 4.33 9.89
N ASP A 361 51.52 4.73 9.18
CA ASP A 361 52.71 3.88 9.15
C ASP A 361 53.99 4.64 8.79
N LEU A 362 55.05 4.07 9.34
CA LEU A 362 56.37 4.63 9.61
C LEU A 362 57.27 4.74 8.37
N SER A 363 58.23 5.66 8.50
CA SER A 363 59.42 5.88 7.69
C SER A 363 60.33 4.65 7.56
N ASN A 364 60.95 4.50 6.39
CA ASN A 364 62.36 4.12 6.15
C ASN A 364 62.69 4.57 4.70
N GLU A 365 63.57 5.56 4.54
CA GLU A 365 64.98 5.39 4.12
C GLU A 365 65.13 4.86 2.70
N ASP A 366 65.66 5.71 1.81
CA ASP A 366 66.89 5.40 1.06
C ASP A 366 67.40 6.66 0.34
N GLU A 367 68.67 6.95 0.62
CA GLU A 367 69.55 7.88 -0.09
C GLU A 367 69.76 7.38 -1.54
N ASP A 368 69.95 8.28 -2.52
CA ASP A 368 71.28 8.43 -3.12
C ASP A 368 71.43 9.57 -4.15
N SER A 369 72.53 10.27 -3.96
CA SER A 369 73.45 11.00 -4.84
C SER A 369 73.07 11.57 -6.23
N LYS A 370 73.45 12.85 -6.41
CA LYS A 370 73.69 13.55 -7.68
C LYS A 370 74.99 13.08 -8.36
N MET A 371 75.00 13.04 -9.69
CA MET A 371 76.19 13.35 -10.52
C MET A 371 75.78 13.96 -11.87
N ASP A 372 76.45 15.05 -12.23
CA ASP A 372 76.38 15.77 -13.51
C ASP A 372 77.32 15.13 -14.54
N ILE A 373 76.90 15.03 -15.82
CA ILE A 373 77.80 14.97 -16.99
C ILE A 373 77.15 15.71 -18.17
N GLU A 374 77.94 16.58 -18.79
CA GLU A 374 77.67 17.36 -20.01
C GLU A 374 77.75 16.51 -21.31
N ASP A 375 77.04 16.98 -22.34
CA ASP A 375 77.56 17.28 -23.70
C ASP A 375 76.74 16.74 -24.89
N SER A 376 76.76 17.57 -25.94
CA SER A 376 76.56 17.33 -27.37
C SER A 376 75.22 17.61 -28.06
N ASN A 377 75.39 18.15 -29.27
CA ASN A 377 74.50 18.92 -30.12
C ASN A 377 73.39 18.14 -30.86
N ASP A 378 72.44 18.96 -31.33
CA ASP A 378 71.92 19.02 -32.71
C ASP A 378 70.48 18.58 -33.06
N THR A 379 69.85 19.51 -33.78
CA THR A 379 68.73 19.41 -34.73
C THR A 379 67.29 19.16 -34.26
N LYS A 380 66.48 20.22 -34.38
CA LYS A 380 65.01 20.20 -34.46
C LYS A 380 64.51 19.53 -35.75
N PRO A 381 63.29 18.97 -35.73
CA PRO A 381 62.26 19.49 -36.63
C PRO A 381 60.97 19.87 -35.88
N ALA A 382 60.19 20.73 -36.52
CA ALA A 382 59.05 21.45 -35.97
C ALA A 382 57.95 20.56 -35.37
N GLU A 383 57.58 20.83 -34.12
CA GLU A 383 56.38 20.28 -33.47
C GLU A 383 55.18 21.21 -33.70
N ASP A 384 54.06 20.64 -34.13
CA ASP A 384 52.73 21.25 -34.07
C ASP A 384 52.44 21.81 -32.67
N PRO A 385 51.62 22.88 -32.54
CA PRO A 385 51.40 23.53 -31.26
C PRO A 385 50.81 22.55 -30.24
N LYS A 386 51.65 22.14 -29.27
CA LYS A 386 51.22 21.32 -28.13
C LYS A 386 50.00 21.97 -27.47
N PRO A 387 48.88 21.24 -27.33
CA PRO A 387 47.67 21.79 -26.74
C PRO A 387 47.99 22.29 -25.33
N SER A 388 47.53 23.49 -25.00
CA SER A 388 47.84 24.13 -23.72
C SER A 388 47.51 23.19 -22.55
N PRO A 389 48.23 23.28 -21.41
CA PRO A 389 47.93 22.47 -20.23
C PRO A 389 46.46 22.57 -19.79
N ALA A 390 45.81 23.71 -20.05
CA ALA A 390 44.39 23.94 -19.84
C ALA A 390 43.50 23.09 -20.77
N ALA A 391 43.85 22.95 -22.05
CA ALA A 391 43.12 22.12 -23.00
C ALA A 391 43.22 20.63 -22.64
N ILE A 392 44.40 20.14 -22.25
CA ILE A 392 44.59 18.74 -21.80
C ILE A 392 43.81 18.45 -20.51
N LYS A 393 43.75 19.41 -19.57
CA LYS A 393 43.00 19.27 -18.32
C LYS A 393 41.48 19.26 -18.56
N LYS A 394 41.00 20.04 -19.55
CA LYS A 394 39.58 20.10 -19.98
C LYS A 394 39.17 18.86 -20.77
N GLU A 395 40.06 18.31 -21.59
CA GLU A 395 39.90 17.03 -22.30
C GLU A 395 39.86 15.86 -21.31
N ARG A 396 40.78 15.81 -20.33
CA ARG A 396 40.79 14.80 -19.26
C ARG A 396 39.58 14.93 -18.34
N SER A 397 39.12 16.14 -18.02
CA SER A 397 37.90 16.33 -17.23
C SER A 397 36.65 15.88 -18.00
N LYS A 398 36.54 16.21 -19.30
CA LYS A 398 35.47 15.71 -20.17
C LYS A 398 35.50 14.19 -20.30
N ARG A 399 36.66 13.57 -20.52
CA ARG A 399 36.80 12.10 -20.57
C ARG A 399 36.54 11.44 -19.23
N ARG A 400 36.88 12.07 -18.09
CA ARG A 400 36.48 11.62 -16.74
C ARG A 400 34.98 11.76 -16.53
N LEU A 401 34.34 12.82 -17.02
CA LEU A 401 32.89 13.02 -16.95
C LEU A 401 32.14 12.03 -17.85
N GLU A 402 32.66 11.76 -19.05
CA GLU A 402 32.13 10.75 -19.97
C GLU A 402 32.38 9.33 -19.47
N LYS A 403 33.53 9.04 -18.84
CA LYS A 403 33.74 7.78 -18.11
C LYS A 403 32.86 7.68 -16.86
N LYS A 404 32.61 8.77 -16.11
CA LYS A 404 31.62 8.78 -15.01
C LYS A 404 30.20 8.56 -15.54
N LYS A 405 29.86 9.09 -16.71
CA LYS A 405 28.57 8.85 -17.40
C LYS A 405 28.47 7.44 -18.01
N LYS A 406 29.58 6.83 -18.42
CA LYS A 406 29.62 5.48 -19.02
C LYS A 406 29.82 4.34 -18.01
N ASN A 407 30.35 4.61 -16.80
CA ASN A 407 30.59 3.61 -15.76
C ASN A 407 29.61 3.67 -14.57
N ILE A 408 28.54 4.46 -14.64
CA ILE A 408 27.35 4.13 -13.85
C ILE A 408 26.59 3.11 -14.70
N ALA A 409 27.01 1.85 -14.63
CA ALA A 409 26.04 0.79 -14.88
C ALA A 409 24.85 1.10 -13.97
N VAL A 410 23.68 1.35 -14.53
CA VAL A 410 22.46 1.67 -13.78
C VAL A 410 22.04 0.39 -13.07
N ALA A 411 22.74 0.07 -11.98
CA ALA A 411 22.48 -1.11 -11.19
C ALA A 411 21.08 -0.93 -10.59
N ASN A 412 20.15 -1.82 -10.98
CA ASN A 412 18.76 -1.92 -10.55
C ASN A 412 17.70 -1.14 -11.35
N THR A 413 17.85 -0.95 -12.66
CA THR A 413 16.67 -0.66 -13.51
C THR A 413 15.92 -1.94 -13.87
N ALA A 414 14.61 -1.93 -13.67
CA ALA A 414 13.68 -2.96 -14.10
C ALA A 414 13.52 -2.99 -15.62
N ASP A 415 13.25 -4.17 -16.17
CA ASP A 415 12.84 -4.30 -17.56
C ASP A 415 11.48 -3.60 -17.78
N CYS A 416 11.26 -3.13 -19.00
CA CYS A 416 10.00 -2.47 -19.38
C CYS A 416 9.38 -3.19 -20.57
N ILE A 417 8.12 -3.61 -20.42
CA ILE A 417 7.33 -4.21 -21.50
C ILE A 417 6.14 -3.30 -21.78
N GLU A 418 6.03 -2.84 -23.01
CA GLU A 418 4.84 -2.10 -23.45
C GLU A 418 3.73 -3.09 -23.82
N LEU A 419 2.55 -2.86 -23.26
CA LEU A 419 1.35 -3.66 -23.52
C LEU A 419 0.28 -2.78 -24.14
N TYR A 420 -0.27 -3.23 -25.25
CA TYR A 420 -1.18 -2.41 -26.08
C TYR A 420 -2.64 -2.59 -25.68
N THR A 421 -2.98 -3.67 -24.97
CA THR A 421 -4.34 -3.94 -24.50
C THR A 421 -4.36 -4.52 -23.09
N ALA A 422 -5.46 -4.30 -22.37
CA ALA A 422 -5.69 -4.91 -21.07
C ALA A 422 -5.77 -6.43 -21.16
N ILE A 423 -6.26 -6.99 -22.28
CA ILE A 423 -6.26 -8.43 -22.54
C ILE A 423 -4.84 -8.98 -22.59
N GLU A 424 -3.96 -8.34 -23.35
CA GLU A 424 -2.53 -8.69 -23.42
C GLU A 424 -1.89 -8.62 -22.03
N ALA A 425 -2.26 -7.64 -21.21
CA ALA A 425 -1.81 -7.55 -19.82
C ALA A 425 -2.28 -8.72 -18.96
N THR A 426 -3.55 -9.15 -19.08
CA THR A 426 -4.02 -10.34 -18.35
C THR A 426 -3.24 -11.60 -18.74
N LEU A 427 -2.90 -11.77 -20.02
CA LEU A 427 -2.14 -12.92 -20.51
C LEU A 427 -0.68 -12.88 -20.08
N THR A 428 -0.06 -11.70 -20.15
CA THR A 428 1.37 -11.54 -19.89
C THR A 428 1.67 -11.64 -18.40
N ILE A 429 0.86 -10.99 -17.56
CA ILE A 429 1.09 -10.91 -16.11
C ILE A 429 0.73 -12.24 -15.42
N PHE A 430 -0.30 -12.94 -15.90
CA PHE A 430 -0.80 -14.18 -15.30
C PHE A 430 -0.58 -15.42 -16.18
N LYS A 431 0.49 -15.41 -16.99
CA LYS A 431 0.84 -16.51 -17.89
C LYS A 431 1.16 -17.84 -17.16
N HIS A 432 1.48 -17.75 -15.87
CA HIS A 432 1.96 -18.86 -15.04
C HIS A 432 0.99 -19.19 -13.92
#